data_AF-A0A919NFK6-F1
#
_entry.id   AF-A0A919NFK6-F1
#
_cell.length_a   1.000
_cell.length_b   1.000
_cell.length_c   1.000
_cell.angle_alpha   90.00
_cell.angle_beta   90.00
_cell.angle_gamma   90.00
#
_symmetry.space_group_name_H-M   'P 1'
#
loop_
_entity.id
_entity.type
_entity.pdbx_description
1 polymer ?
#
loop_
_entity_poly.entity_id
_entity_poly.type
_entity_poly.pdbx_seq_one_letter_code
_entity_poly.pdbx_strand_id
1 'polypeptide(L)'
;METAMHSFLVSLPQAAALWVVILGAVLLAAAMIARTQQPSVPAAVTDNLRFADEVAIAADRAATTAARRRAEWATAQERLDAAWLAYDVADRSAREAAKAAAFPLISKRRKPDENRARQRYLHHAASAACRNQDLSIAQLNDVFAHRGWNPRLHPVVQESLLRQAVRAHRFDEYQMALDAERASWQEAESAADALRSLRLEAAAAVTRAAAGEPVSDERWFADQWTTAELPAAA
;
A
#
# COMPACT_ATOMS: atom_id res chain seq x y z
N MET A 1 -98.33 -27.62 3.99
CA MET A 1 -97.48 -26.42 3.94
C MET A 1 -96.25 -26.49 4.86
N GLU A 2 -96.21 -27.37 5.88
CA GLU A 2 -95.07 -27.49 6.80
C GLU A 2 -93.80 -28.16 6.21
N THR A 3 -93.93 -29.01 5.20
CA THR A 3 -92.80 -29.71 4.56
C THR A 3 -91.95 -28.82 3.64
N ALA A 4 -92.54 -27.78 3.03
CA ALA A 4 -91.82 -26.88 2.13
C ALA A 4 -90.93 -25.88 2.89
N MET A 5 -91.36 -25.43 4.07
CA MET A 5 -90.62 -24.46 4.89
C MET A 5 -89.41 -25.10 5.60
N HIS A 6 -89.51 -26.39 5.94
CA HIS A 6 -88.39 -27.16 6.51
C HIS A 6 -87.26 -27.41 5.49
N SER A 7 -87.61 -27.69 4.22
CA SER A 7 -86.61 -27.83 3.14
C SER A 7 -85.89 -26.51 2.85
N PHE A 8 -86.57 -25.37 2.98
CA PHE A 8 -85.98 -24.06 2.70
C PHE A 8 -85.00 -23.60 3.80
N LEU A 9 -85.36 -23.82 5.07
CA LEU A 9 -84.53 -23.51 6.24
C LEU A 9 -83.29 -24.41 6.34
N VAL A 10 -83.33 -25.63 5.79
CA VAL A 10 -82.17 -26.52 5.70
C VAL A 10 -81.29 -26.21 4.47
N SER A 11 -81.88 -25.72 3.37
CA SER A 11 -81.11 -25.37 2.15
C SER A 11 -80.29 -24.08 2.24
N LEU A 12 -80.71 -23.12 3.06
CA LEU A 12 -79.99 -21.85 3.29
C LEU A 12 -78.60 -22.02 3.97
N PRO A 13 -78.46 -22.76 5.08
CA PRO A 13 -77.15 -23.01 5.68
C PRO A 13 -76.27 -23.91 4.81
N GLN A 14 -76.85 -24.75 3.96
CA GLN A 14 -76.12 -25.66 3.09
C GLN A 14 -75.44 -24.91 1.91
N ALA A 15 -76.13 -23.94 1.33
CA ALA A 15 -75.55 -23.05 0.31
C ALA A 15 -74.44 -22.15 0.88
N ALA A 16 -74.63 -21.63 2.11
CA ALA A 16 -73.60 -20.84 2.80
C ALA A 16 -72.34 -21.66 3.12
N ALA A 17 -72.51 -22.91 3.56
CA ALA A 17 -71.40 -23.82 3.80
C ALA A 17 -70.57 -24.10 2.52
N LEU A 18 -71.24 -24.27 1.38
CA LEU A 18 -70.58 -24.41 0.07
C LEU A 18 -69.73 -23.20 -0.29
N TRP A 19 -70.26 -21.98 -0.10
CA TRP A 19 -69.52 -20.75 -0.36
C TRP A 19 -68.30 -20.59 0.54
N VAL A 20 -68.39 -20.94 1.83
CA VAL A 20 -67.26 -20.88 2.76
C VAL A 20 -66.17 -21.88 2.38
N VAL A 21 -66.53 -23.09 1.96
CA VAL A 21 -65.57 -24.10 1.49
C VAL A 21 -64.86 -23.63 0.22
N ILE A 22 -65.59 -23.03 -0.73
CA ILE A 22 -65.01 -22.51 -1.96
C ILE A 22 -64.07 -21.34 -1.66
N LEU A 23 -64.49 -20.38 -0.82
CA LEU A 23 -63.63 -19.26 -0.41
C LEU A 23 -62.39 -19.72 0.34
N GLY A 24 -62.54 -20.71 1.23
CA GLY A 24 -61.42 -21.36 1.91
C GLY A 24 -60.45 -22.04 0.95
N ALA A 25 -60.96 -22.75 -0.05
CA ALA A 25 -60.16 -23.40 -1.08
C ALA A 25 -59.43 -22.37 -1.97
N VAL A 26 -60.08 -21.26 -2.33
CA VAL A 26 -59.48 -20.17 -3.11
C VAL A 26 -58.38 -19.46 -2.31
N LEU A 27 -58.61 -19.17 -1.03
CA LEU A 27 -57.60 -18.57 -0.15
C LEU A 27 -56.41 -19.51 0.08
N LEU A 28 -56.66 -20.81 0.25
CA LEU A 28 -55.60 -21.82 0.38
C LEU A 28 -54.79 -21.96 -0.90
N ALA A 29 -55.46 -21.96 -2.06
CA ALA A 29 -54.82 -21.99 -3.36
C ALA A 29 -53.98 -20.73 -3.61
N ALA A 30 -54.51 -19.54 -3.29
CA ALA A 30 -53.78 -18.29 -3.38
C ALA A 30 -52.56 -18.26 -2.44
N ALA A 31 -52.69 -18.78 -1.21
CA ALA A 31 -51.58 -18.89 -0.26
C ALA A 31 -50.52 -19.90 -0.70
N MET A 32 -50.92 -21.01 -1.34
CA MET A 32 -50.01 -21.99 -1.93
C MET A 32 -49.25 -21.40 -3.12
N ILE A 33 -49.95 -20.68 -4.02
CA ILE A 33 -49.35 -20.00 -5.17
C ILE A 33 -48.35 -18.94 -4.69
N ALA A 34 -48.72 -18.12 -3.70
CA ALA A 34 -47.84 -17.11 -3.12
C ALA A 34 -46.62 -17.73 -2.42
N ARG A 35 -46.75 -18.90 -1.80
CA ARG A 35 -45.62 -19.66 -1.23
C ARG A 35 -44.70 -20.24 -2.31
N THR A 36 -45.24 -20.74 -3.42
CA THR A 36 -44.44 -21.24 -4.54
C THR A 36 -43.78 -20.13 -5.35
N GLN A 37 -44.32 -18.91 -5.28
CA GLN A 37 -43.79 -17.72 -5.95
C GLN A 37 -42.85 -16.89 -5.08
N GLN A 38 -42.39 -17.39 -3.92
CA GLN A 38 -41.26 -16.73 -3.25
C GLN A 38 -40.11 -16.65 -4.25
N PRO A 39 -39.69 -15.45 -4.69
CA PRO A 39 -38.65 -15.34 -5.68
C PRO A 39 -37.37 -15.85 -5.02
N SER A 40 -36.95 -17.05 -5.40
CA SER A 40 -35.61 -17.52 -5.09
C SER A 40 -34.67 -16.57 -5.83
N VAL A 41 -33.96 -15.72 -5.08
CA VAL A 41 -32.87 -14.92 -5.66
C VAL A 41 -31.93 -15.92 -6.36
N PRO A 42 -31.65 -15.76 -7.66
CA PRO A 42 -30.81 -16.70 -8.38
C PRO A 42 -29.47 -16.85 -7.66
N ALA A 43 -28.96 -18.08 -7.54
CA ALA A 43 -27.67 -18.33 -6.87
C ALA A 43 -26.55 -17.44 -7.44
N ALA A 44 -26.56 -17.19 -8.75
CA ALA A 44 -25.64 -16.29 -9.44
C ALA A 44 -25.68 -14.83 -8.95
N VAL A 45 -26.86 -14.29 -8.62
CA VAL A 45 -26.98 -12.93 -8.05
C VAL A 45 -26.38 -12.88 -6.65
N THR A 46 -26.62 -13.92 -5.86
CA THR A 46 -26.07 -14.05 -4.50
C THR A 46 -24.54 -14.19 -4.51
N ASP A 47 -24.00 -14.95 -5.47
CA ASP A 47 -22.55 -15.12 -5.64
C ASP A 47 -21.87 -13.84 -6.15
N ASN A 48 -22.51 -13.09 -7.06
CA ASN A 48 -22.02 -11.79 -7.51
C ASN A 48 -21.97 -10.75 -6.38
N LEU A 49 -22.97 -10.73 -5.49
CA LEU A 49 -22.96 -9.88 -4.30
C LEU A 49 -21.86 -10.26 -3.33
N ARG A 50 -21.67 -11.56 -3.06
CA ARG A 50 -20.57 -12.05 -2.21
C ARG A 50 -19.21 -11.65 -2.79
N PHE A 51 -19.01 -11.85 -4.09
CA PHE A 51 -17.78 -11.45 -4.76
C PHE A 51 -17.55 -9.94 -4.66
N ALA A 52 -18.58 -9.10 -4.86
CA ALA A 52 -18.47 -7.66 -4.71
C ALA A 52 -18.04 -7.25 -3.28
N ASP A 53 -18.61 -7.89 -2.26
CA ASP A 53 -18.22 -7.68 -0.86
C ASP A 53 -16.76 -8.09 -0.59
N GLU A 54 -16.34 -9.25 -1.11
CA GLU A 54 -14.97 -9.75 -0.96
C GLU A 54 -13.94 -8.81 -1.60
N VAL A 55 -14.22 -8.32 -2.81
CA VAL A 55 -13.34 -7.36 -3.50
C VAL A 55 -13.34 -6.01 -2.79
N ALA A 56 -14.47 -5.56 -2.24
CA ALA A 56 -14.53 -4.35 -1.44
C ALA A 56 -13.65 -4.45 -0.18
N ILE A 57 -13.70 -5.58 0.53
CA ILE A 57 -12.82 -5.84 1.68
C ILE A 57 -11.34 -5.87 1.25
N ALA A 58 -11.03 -6.48 0.11
CA ALA A 58 -9.67 -6.49 -0.43
C ALA A 58 -9.17 -5.06 -0.75
N ALA A 59 -10.03 -4.23 -1.36
CA ALA A 59 -9.72 -2.84 -1.66
C ALA A 59 -9.46 -2.01 -0.38
N ASP A 60 -10.22 -2.23 0.70
CA ASP A 60 -10.01 -1.55 1.97
C ASP A 60 -8.68 -1.93 2.64
N ARG A 61 -8.33 -3.23 2.63
CA ARG A 61 -7.02 -3.71 3.09
C ARG A 61 -5.87 -3.16 2.26
N ALA A 62 -6.06 -3.08 0.94
CA ALA A 62 -5.09 -2.46 0.04
C ALA A 62 -4.94 -0.95 0.32
N ALA A 63 -6.03 -0.25 0.67
CA ALA A 63 -5.98 1.16 1.03
C ALA A 63 -5.14 1.39 2.29
N THR A 64 -5.34 0.57 3.31
CA THR A 64 -4.53 0.59 4.54
C THR A 64 -3.05 0.32 4.23
N THR A 65 -2.77 -0.65 3.37
CA THR A 65 -1.40 -0.99 2.96
C THR A 65 -0.74 0.15 2.19
N ALA A 66 -1.43 0.74 1.20
CA ALA A 66 -0.94 1.87 0.43
C ALA A 66 -0.66 3.09 1.32
N ALA A 67 -1.54 3.39 2.28
CA ALA A 67 -1.32 4.47 3.24
C ALA A 67 -0.07 4.23 4.12
N ARG A 68 0.12 3.00 4.62
CA ARG A 68 1.32 2.62 5.37
C ARG A 68 2.59 2.79 4.53
N ARG A 69 2.61 2.25 3.30
CA ARG A 69 3.78 2.38 2.40
C ARG A 69 4.09 3.83 2.07
N ARG A 70 3.06 4.66 1.89
CA ARG A 70 3.23 6.09 1.64
C ARG A 70 3.89 6.81 2.83
N ALA A 71 3.53 6.42 4.05
CA ALA A 71 4.14 6.93 5.28
C ALA A 71 5.60 6.45 5.43
N GLU A 72 5.87 5.17 5.16
CA GLU A 72 7.23 4.62 5.15
C GLU A 72 8.13 5.35 4.14
N TRP A 73 7.64 5.64 2.93
CA TRP A 73 8.35 6.45 1.95
C TRP A 73 8.61 7.88 2.44
N ALA A 74 7.63 8.52 3.09
CA ALA A 74 7.82 9.86 3.65
C ALA A 74 8.95 9.88 4.71
N THR A 75 9.00 8.88 5.59
CA THR A 75 10.11 8.75 6.55
C THR A 75 11.45 8.47 5.86
N ALA A 76 11.47 7.70 4.76
CA ALA A 76 12.69 7.47 3.99
C ALA A 76 13.19 8.78 3.33
N GLN A 77 12.27 9.61 2.80
CA GLN A 77 12.59 10.92 2.25
C GLN A 77 13.21 11.85 3.32
N GLU A 78 12.61 11.93 4.51
CA GLU A 78 13.16 12.73 5.62
C GLU A 78 14.60 12.30 5.99
N ARG A 79 14.87 10.99 5.98
CA ARG A 79 16.22 10.46 6.23
C ARG A 79 17.19 10.80 5.10
N LEU A 80 16.75 10.73 3.85
CA LEU A 80 17.54 11.13 2.68
C LEU A 80 17.93 12.61 2.77
N ASP A 81 16.98 13.48 3.09
CA ASP A 81 17.21 14.92 3.24
C ASP A 81 18.18 15.22 4.38
N ALA A 82 18.04 14.53 5.52
CA ALA A 82 18.96 14.65 6.64
C ALA A 82 20.39 14.18 6.29
N ALA A 83 20.51 13.05 5.58
CA ALA A 83 21.80 12.53 5.13
C ALA A 83 22.47 13.46 4.11
N TRP A 84 21.69 14.06 3.20
CA TRP A 84 22.18 15.07 2.26
C TRP A 84 22.74 16.30 2.99
N LEU A 85 22.01 16.84 3.96
CA LEU A 85 22.47 18.00 4.74
C LEU A 85 23.75 17.68 5.53
N ALA A 86 23.85 16.49 6.12
CA ALA A 86 25.05 16.04 6.82
C ALA A 86 26.25 15.93 5.86
N TYR A 87 26.03 15.39 4.66
CA TYR A 87 27.06 15.32 3.62
C TYR A 87 27.49 16.72 3.15
N ASP A 88 26.57 17.66 2.90
CA ASP A 88 26.90 19.02 2.48
C ASP A 88 27.78 19.75 3.52
N VAL A 89 27.42 19.62 4.81
CA VAL A 89 28.22 20.18 5.91
C VAL A 89 29.62 19.56 5.93
N ALA A 90 29.73 18.23 5.76
CA ALA A 90 31.00 17.54 5.71
C ALA A 90 31.85 17.94 4.49
N ASP A 91 31.24 18.10 3.31
CA ASP A 91 31.89 18.53 2.09
C ASP A 91 32.44 19.95 2.21
N ARG A 92 31.66 20.89 2.76
CA ARG A 92 32.14 22.27 3.03
C ARG A 92 33.32 22.27 4.00
N SER A 93 33.22 21.54 5.11
CA SER A 93 34.30 21.43 6.08
C SER A 93 35.57 20.82 5.48
N ALA A 94 35.44 19.79 4.64
CA ALA A 94 36.57 19.18 3.94
C ALA A 94 37.24 20.15 2.97
N ARG A 95 36.47 20.93 2.21
CA ARG A 95 36.99 21.96 1.29
C ARG A 95 37.73 23.06 2.05
N GLU A 96 37.22 23.50 3.19
CA GLU A 96 37.88 24.49 4.05
C GLU A 96 39.21 23.96 4.60
N ALA A 97 39.23 22.73 5.11
CA ALA A 97 40.44 22.09 5.61
C ALA A 97 41.48 21.86 4.49
N ALA A 98 41.04 21.52 3.27
CA ALA A 98 41.91 21.39 2.11
C ALA A 98 42.56 22.73 1.73
N LYS A 99 41.82 23.83 1.78
CA LYS A 99 42.37 25.18 1.57
C LYS A 99 43.42 25.52 2.62
N ALA A 100 43.16 25.21 3.90
CA ALA A 100 44.13 25.43 4.98
C ALA A 100 45.40 24.58 4.80
N ALA A 101 45.27 23.35 4.31
CA ALA A 101 46.40 22.46 4.05
C ALA A 101 47.26 22.86 2.84
N ALA A 102 46.76 23.73 1.94
CA ALA A 102 47.50 24.21 0.79
C ALA A 102 48.63 25.20 1.14
N PHE A 103 48.60 25.80 2.34
CA PHE A 103 49.65 26.71 2.77
C PHE A 103 50.95 25.96 3.09
N PRO A 104 52.12 26.42 2.60
CA PRO A 104 53.39 25.80 2.90
C PRO A 104 53.66 25.72 4.40
N LEU A 105 53.96 24.53 4.89
CA LEU A 105 54.29 24.30 6.29
C LEU A 105 55.80 24.50 6.49
N ILE A 106 56.18 25.48 7.31
CA ILE A 106 57.58 25.69 7.69
C ILE A 106 58.02 24.51 8.57
N SER A 107 58.80 23.58 8.01
CA SER A 107 59.30 22.43 8.75
C SER A 107 60.56 22.78 9.53
N LYS A 108 60.46 23.02 10.83
CA LYS A 108 61.61 23.00 11.75
C LYS A 108 61.98 21.56 12.11
N ARG A 109 63.25 21.33 12.50
CA ARG A 109 63.72 20.02 13.01
C ARG A 109 62.85 19.60 14.20
N ARG A 110 62.16 18.46 14.06
CA ARG A 110 61.10 18.03 14.97
C ARG A 110 61.66 17.45 16.26
N LYS A 111 61.01 17.75 17.40
CA LYS A 111 61.30 17.12 18.69
C LYS A 111 60.47 15.83 18.84
N PRO A 112 61.00 14.76 19.47
CA PRO A 112 60.23 13.52 19.70
C PRO A 112 58.92 13.72 20.48
N ASP A 113 58.85 14.72 21.36
CA ASP A 113 57.64 15.03 22.14
C ASP A 113 56.49 15.56 21.27
N GLU A 114 56.83 16.28 20.19
CA GLU A 114 55.87 16.82 19.24
C GLU A 114 55.11 15.71 18.48
N ASN A 115 55.77 14.57 18.21
CA ASN A 115 55.12 13.43 17.58
C ASN A 115 54.06 12.79 18.48
N ARG A 116 54.33 12.72 19.79
CA ARG A 116 53.35 12.21 20.77
C ARG A 116 52.15 13.15 20.88
N ALA A 117 52.37 14.47 20.86
CA ALA A 117 51.29 15.45 20.84
C ALA A 117 50.40 15.31 19.59
N ARG A 118 50.99 15.17 18.40
CA ARG A 118 50.26 14.97 17.13
C ARG A 118 49.45 13.68 17.12
N GLN A 119 50.02 12.58 17.62
CA GLN A 119 49.28 11.32 17.75
C GLN A 119 48.07 11.47 18.69
N ARG A 120 48.24 12.12 19.85
CA ARG A 120 47.12 12.38 20.78
C ARG A 120 46.05 13.24 20.13
N TYR A 121 46.45 14.27 19.37
CA TYR A 121 45.52 15.11 18.61
C TYR A 121 44.70 14.29 17.62
N LEU A 122 45.36 13.47 16.78
CA LEU A 122 44.66 12.62 15.80
C LEU A 122 43.66 11.67 16.47
N HIS A 123 44.08 10.98 17.54
CA HIS A 123 43.20 10.07 18.28
C HIS A 123 42.01 10.81 18.90
N HIS A 124 42.24 11.98 19.50
CA HIS A 124 41.19 12.79 20.10
C HIS A 124 40.19 13.27 19.04
N ALA A 125 40.68 13.81 17.92
CA ALA A 125 39.84 14.30 16.83
C ALA A 125 39.02 13.17 16.20
N ALA A 126 39.62 12.01 15.95
CA ALA A 126 38.91 10.84 15.42
C ALA A 126 37.87 10.29 16.41
N SER A 127 38.19 10.27 17.72
CA SER A 127 37.24 9.84 18.75
C SER A 127 36.05 10.80 18.84
N ALA A 128 36.29 12.10 18.71
CA ALA A 128 35.22 13.11 18.68
C ALA A 128 34.33 12.94 17.45
N ALA A 129 34.92 12.76 16.26
CA ALA A 129 34.17 12.51 15.03
C ALA A 129 33.31 11.23 15.14
N CYS A 130 33.86 10.14 15.68
CA CYS A 130 33.09 8.91 15.87
C CYS A 130 31.93 9.07 16.87
N ARG A 131 32.12 9.82 17.97
CA ARG A 131 31.03 10.12 18.91
C ARG A 131 29.90 10.94 18.27
N ASN A 132 30.23 11.81 17.33
CA ASN A 132 29.25 12.58 16.55
C ASN A 132 28.65 11.78 15.38
N GLN A 133 29.00 10.49 15.26
CA GLN A 133 28.62 9.62 14.15
C GLN A 133 29.17 10.09 12.79
N ASP A 134 30.18 10.98 12.78
CA ASP A 134 30.86 11.46 11.56
C ASP A 134 31.87 10.45 11.02
N LEU A 135 32.24 9.46 11.82
CA LEU A 135 33.06 8.32 11.44
C LEU A 135 32.46 7.03 12.01
N SER A 136 32.55 5.97 11.21
CA SER A 136 32.24 4.63 11.68
C SER A 136 33.27 4.12 12.70
N ILE A 137 32.85 3.17 13.53
CA ILE A 137 33.73 2.49 14.51
C ILE A 137 34.89 1.77 13.80
N ALA A 138 34.64 1.20 12.61
CA ALA A 138 35.69 0.56 11.81
C ALA A 138 36.77 1.57 11.39
N GLN A 139 36.38 2.73 10.89
CA GLN A 139 37.31 3.80 10.53
C GLN A 139 38.07 4.34 11.75
N LEU A 140 37.42 4.46 12.91
CA LEU A 140 38.09 4.82 14.17
C LEU A 140 39.16 3.79 14.56
N ASN A 141 38.86 2.50 14.41
CA ASN A 141 39.82 1.43 14.67
C ASN A 141 41.01 1.48 13.70
N ASP A 142 40.78 1.84 12.44
CA ASP A 142 41.84 2.05 11.46
C ASP A 142 42.75 3.23 11.84
N VAL A 143 42.19 4.31 12.38
CA VAL A 143 42.96 5.44 12.92
C VAL A 143 43.84 5.00 14.08
N PHE A 144 43.28 4.28 15.06
CA PHE A 144 44.05 3.81 16.23
C PHE A 144 45.13 2.79 15.86
N ALA A 145 44.86 1.96 14.85
CA ALA A 145 45.80 0.97 14.32
C ALA A 145 46.78 1.57 13.29
N HIS A 146 46.67 2.86 12.95
CA HIS A 146 47.48 3.55 11.93
C HIS A 146 47.42 2.88 10.54
N ARG A 147 46.29 2.25 10.21
CA ARG A 147 46.06 1.63 8.88
C ARG A 147 45.63 2.71 7.89
N GLY A 148 46.56 3.16 7.06
CA GLY A 148 46.33 4.29 6.14
C GLY A 148 46.38 5.68 6.81
N TRP A 149 46.59 5.73 8.13
CA TRP A 149 46.71 6.97 8.91
C TRP A 149 48.15 7.16 9.39
N ASN A 150 48.71 8.35 9.17
CA ASN A 150 50.06 8.67 9.63
C ASN A 150 50.03 9.71 10.78
N PRO A 151 50.28 9.28 12.03
CA PRO A 151 50.23 10.15 13.20
C PRO A 151 51.39 11.17 13.25
N ARG A 152 52.38 11.05 12.37
CA ARG A 152 53.54 11.95 12.28
C ARG A 152 53.30 13.14 11.35
N LEU A 153 52.21 13.14 10.60
CA LEU A 153 51.82 14.27 9.75
C LEU A 153 51.58 15.53 10.59
N HIS A 154 51.60 16.69 9.95
CA HIS A 154 51.25 17.95 10.61
C HIS A 154 49.76 17.94 10.97
N PRO A 155 49.33 18.49 12.12
CA PRO A 155 47.92 18.51 12.53
C PRO A 155 46.97 19.04 11.46
N VAL A 156 47.35 20.09 10.72
CA VAL A 156 46.56 20.62 9.59
C VAL A 156 46.35 19.58 8.48
N VAL A 157 47.40 18.80 8.16
CA VAL A 157 47.29 17.72 7.16
C VAL A 157 46.43 16.57 7.72
N GLN A 158 46.61 16.22 9.00
CA GLN A 158 45.78 15.22 9.67
C GLN A 158 44.31 15.61 9.68
N GLU A 159 44.00 16.86 9.98
CA GLU A 159 42.65 17.40 9.96
C GLU A 159 42.07 17.32 8.55
N SER A 160 42.82 17.73 7.51
CA SER A 160 42.33 17.62 6.13
C SER A 160 42.00 16.16 5.73
N LEU A 161 42.84 15.20 6.13
CA LEU A 161 42.59 13.77 5.89
C LEU A 161 41.38 13.27 6.68
N LEU A 162 41.22 13.73 7.93
CA LEU A 162 40.08 13.38 8.77
C LEU A 162 38.78 13.92 8.18
N ARG A 163 38.74 15.17 7.75
CA ARG A 163 37.56 15.77 7.10
C ARG A 163 37.23 15.08 5.78
N GLN A 164 38.24 14.68 5.01
CA GLN A 164 38.02 13.91 3.79
C GLN A 164 37.40 12.54 4.08
N ALA A 165 37.85 11.85 5.15
CA ALA A 165 37.28 10.58 5.57
C ALA A 165 35.82 10.72 6.07
N VAL A 166 35.54 11.77 6.85
CA VAL A 166 34.17 12.11 7.28
C VAL A 166 33.27 12.37 6.06
N ARG A 167 33.74 13.18 5.10
CA ARG A 167 33.03 13.46 3.85
C ARG A 167 32.70 12.18 3.08
N ALA A 168 33.67 11.27 2.95
CA ALA A 168 33.46 9.99 2.27
C ALA A 168 32.43 9.14 3.01
N HIS A 169 32.54 9.03 4.34
CA HIS A 169 31.57 8.28 5.14
C HIS A 169 30.15 8.82 5.00
N ARG A 170 29.96 10.14 5.12
CA ARG A 170 28.64 10.79 4.95
C ARG A 170 28.10 10.64 3.54
N PHE A 171 28.97 10.61 2.54
CA PHE A 171 28.56 10.33 1.17
C PHE A 171 28.03 8.90 1.01
N ASP A 172 28.70 7.92 1.61
CA ASP A 172 28.24 6.52 1.60
C ASP A 172 26.88 6.38 2.31
N GLU A 173 26.69 7.04 3.46
CA GLU A 173 25.39 7.08 4.15
C GLU A 173 24.28 7.74 3.31
N TYR A 174 24.59 8.84 2.63
CA TYR A 174 23.66 9.49 1.70
C TYR A 174 23.25 8.55 0.56
N GLN A 175 24.22 7.82 -0.03
CA GLN A 175 23.93 6.86 -1.10
C GLN A 175 23.05 5.71 -0.59
N MET A 176 23.32 5.18 0.61
CA MET A 176 22.47 4.16 1.22
C MET A 176 21.05 4.67 1.49
N ALA A 177 20.91 5.92 1.96
CA ALA A 177 19.61 6.54 2.18
C ALA A 177 18.85 6.75 0.86
N LEU A 178 19.56 7.11 -0.23
CA LEU A 178 18.99 7.28 -1.56
C LEU A 178 18.46 5.96 -2.11
N ASP A 179 19.21 4.87 -1.95
CA ASP A 179 18.75 3.55 -2.40
C ASP A 179 17.56 3.05 -1.57
N ALA A 180 17.55 3.31 -0.27
CA ALA A 180 16.42 2.98 0.61
C ALA A 180 15.16 3.79 0.27
N GLU A 181 15.31 5.09 -0.04
CA GLU A 181 14.21 5.95 -0.49
C GLU A 181 13.61 5.42 -1.79
N ARG A 182 14.44 5.12 -2.80
CA ARG A 182 14.00 4.57 -4.09
C ARG A 182 13.24 3.26 -3.93
N ALA A 183 13.74 2.35 -3.09
CA ALA A 183 13.05 1.08 -2.80
C ALA A 183 11.68 1.34 -2.17
N SER A 184 11.60 2.22 -1.16
CA SER A 184 10.34 2.56 -0.50
C SER A 184 9.34 3.27 -1.42
N TRP A 185 9.82 4.09 -2.36
CA TRP A 185 9.01 4.74 -3.38
C TRP A 185 8.39 3.72 -4.33
N GLN A 186 9.19 2.77 -4.83
CA GLN A 186 8.69 1.68 -5.69
C GLN A 186 7.64 0.82 -4.98
N GLU A 187 7.88 0.49 -3.70
CA GLU A 187 6.90 -0.24 -2.90
C GLU A 187 5.61 0.55 -2.69
N ALA A 188 5.70 1.86 -2.45
CA ALA A 188 4.54 2.73 -2.31
C ALA A 188 3.74 2.85 -3.61
N GLU A 189 4.40 3.00 -4.76
CA GLU A 189 3.71 3.08 -6.06
C GLU A 189 3.04 1.74 -6.40
N SER A 190 3.71 0.61 -6.18
CA SER A 190 3.12 -0.71 -6.41
C SER A 190 1.87 -0.96 -5.55
N ALA A 191 1.87 -0.49 -4.29
CA ALA A 191 0.71 -0.59 -3.42
C ALA A 191 -0.44 0.34 -3.86
N ALA A 192 -0.11 1.52 -4.39
CA ALA A 192 -1.09 2.44 -4.96
C ALA A 192 -1.72 1.87 -6.25
N ASP A 193 -0.93 1.21 -7.10
CA ASP A 193 -1.41 0.48 -8.28
C ASP A 193 -2.36 -0.66 -7.93
N ALA A 194 -1.97 -1.50 -6.97
CA ALA A 194 -2.82 -2.59 -6.49
C ALA A 194 -4.15 -2.05 -5.95
N LEU A 195 -4.13 -0.95 -5.19
CA LEU A 195 -5.34 -0.29 -4.70
C LEU A 195 -6.20 0.24 -5.85
N ARG A 196 -5.62 0.90 -6.85
CA ARG A 196 -6.35 1.40 -8.03
C ARG A 196 -7.04 0.24 -8.76
N SER A 197 -6.32 -0.85 -9.00
CA SER A 197 -6.85 -2.04 -9.67
C SER A 197 -8.01 -2.65 -8.88
N LEU A 198 -7.87 -2.80 -7.55
CA LEU A 198 -8.92 -3.38 -6.71
C LEU A 198 -10.16 -2.49 -6.62
N ARG A 199 -10.00 -1.16 -6.62
CA ARG A 199 -11.14 -0.22 -6.66
C ARG A 199 -11.92 -0.31 -7.96
N LEU A 200 -11.21 -0.44 -9.10
CA LEU A 200 -11.85 -0.65 -10.40
C LEU A 200 -12.60 -1.98 -10.44
N GLU A 201 -11.98 -3.06 -9.92
CA GLU A 201 -12.63 -4.37 -9.85
C GLU A 201 -13.85 -4.35 -8.92
N ALA A 202 -13.77 -3.68 -7.76
CA ALA A 202 -14.90 -3.51 -6.84
C ALA A 202 -16.07 -2.80 -7.54
N ALA A 203 -15.80 -1.73 -8.28
CA ALA A 203 -16.83 -1.01 -9.05
C ALA A 203 -17.42 -1.89 -10.17
N ALA A 204 -16.59 -2.67 -10.85
CA ALA A 204 -17.02 -3.63 -11.87
C ALA A 204 -17.85 -4.80 -11.28
N ALA A 205 -17.54 -5.24 -10.07
CA ALA A 205 -18.29 -6.28 -9.36
C ALA A 205 -19.68 -5.78 -8.95
N VAL A 206 -19.78 -4.55 -8.42
CA VAL A 206 -21.06 -3.93 -8.06
C VAL A 206 -21.96 -3.74 -9.28
N THR A 207 -21.40 -3.29 -10.40
CA THR A 207 -22.17 -3.11 -11.65
C THR A 207 -22.67 -4.46 -12.21
N ARG A 208 -21.85 -5.53 -12.16
CA ARG A 208 -22.29 -6.89 -12.51
C ARG A 208 -23.39 -7.42 -11.59
N ALA A 209 -23.26 -7.21 -10.28
CA ALA A 209 -24.27 -7.61 -9.31
C ALA A 209 -25.60 -6.86 -9.51
N ALA A 210 -25.54 -5.58 -9.89
CA ALA A 210 -26.71 -4.74 -10.16
C ALA A 210 -27.38 -5.04 -11.52
N ALA A 211 -26.60 -5.43 -12.54
CA ALA A 211 -27.13 -5.78 -13.85
C ALA A 211 -28.00 -7.05 -13.81
N GLY A 212 -27.71 -7.97 -12.88
CA GLY A 212 -28.31 -9.30 -12.89
C GLY A 212 -27.87 -10.10 -14.12
N GLU A 213 -27.85 -11.43 -14.03
CA GLU A 213 -27.81 -12.23 -15.25
C GLU A 213 -29.10 -11.90 -16.04
N PRO A 214 -29.05 -11.52 -17.33
CA PRO A 214 -30.29 -11.41 -18.10
C PRO A 214 -30.98 -12.76 -18.00
N VAL A 215 -32.23 -12.75 -17.51
CA VAL A 215 -33.07 -13.94 -17.41
C VAL A 215 -32.96 -14.64 -18.76
N SER A 216 -32.62 -15.93 -18.78
CA SER A 216 -32.38 -16.69 -20.00
C SER A 216 -33.52 -16.58 -21.02
N ASP A 217 -34.72 -16.21 -20.57
CA ASP A 217 -35.89 -15.93 -21.40
C ASP A 217 -35.70 -14.74 -22.35
N GLU A 218 -34.92 -13.70 -21.98
CA GLU A 218 -34.61 -12.59 -22.90
C GLU A 218 -33.61 -13.00 -24.00
N ARG A 219 -32.69 -13.93 -23.70
CA ARG A 219 -31.82 -14.55 -24.71
C ARG A 219 -32.61 -15.44 -25.66
N TRP A 220 -33.58 -16.20 -25.14
CA TRP A 220 -34.49 -17.00 -25.97
C TRP A 220 -35.32 -16.12 -26.91
N PHE A 221 -35.83 -14.98 -26.44
CA PHE A 221 -36.51 -14.01 -27.29
C PHE A 221 -35.55 -13.39 -28.32
N ALA A 222 -34.35 -12.93 -27.93
CA ALA A 222 -33.39 -12.31 -28.85
C ALA A 222 -32.92 -13.26 -29.97
N ASP A 223 -32.72 -14.54 -29.68
CA ASP A 223 -32.38 -15.56 -30.68
C ASP A 223 -33.55 -15.86 -31.63
N GLN A 224 -34.81 -15.80 -31.15
CA GLN A 224 -35.98 -15.96 -32.04
C GLN A 224 -36.13 -14.82 -33.06
N TRP A 225 -35.83 -13.58 -32.69
CA TRP A 225 -35.99 -12.42 -33.59
C TRP A 225 -34.83 -12.24 -34.57
N THR A 226 -33.63 -12.75 -34.26
CA THR A 226 -32.46 -12.66 -35.15
C THR A 226 -32.40 -13.78 -36.19
N THR A 227 -33.07 -14.90 -35.96
CA THR A 227 -33.14 -16.03 -36.91
C THR A 227 -34.30 -15.92 -37.92
N ALA A 228 -35.09 -14.85 -37.86
CA ALA A 228 -36.08 -14.57 -38.91
C ALA A 228 -35.34 -14.11 -40.17
N GLU A 229 -35.00 -15.07 -41.03
CA GLU A 229 -34.44 -14.88 -42.36
C GLU A 229 -35.15 -13.72 -43.08
N LEU A 230 -34.44 -12.61 -43.25
CA LEU A 230 -34.83 -11.58 -44.21
C LEU A 230 -34.79 -12.23 -45.60
N PRO A 231 -35.93 -12.37 -46.30
CA PRO A 231 -35.90 -12.91 -47.65
C PRO A 231 -35.07 -11.96 -48.51
N ALA A 232 -34.02 -12.51 -49.12
CA ALA A 232 -33.16 -11.80 -50.06
C ALA A 232 -34.04 -11.18 -51.15
N ALA A 233 -34.10 -9.85 -51.18
CA ALA A 233 -34.75 -9.12 -52.26
C ALA A 233 -33.94 -9.37 -53.55
N ALA A 234 -34.57 -10.08 -54.48
CA ALA A 234 -34.13 -10.30 -55.84
C ALA A 234 -34.50 -9.12 -56.74
#